data_AF-A0AAW6Y596-F1
#
_entry.id   AF-A0AAW6Y596-F1
#
_cell.length_a   1.000
_cell.length_b   1.000
_cell.length_c   1.000
_cell.angle_alpha   90.00
_cell.angle_beta   90.00
_cell.angle_gamma   90.00
#
_symmetry.space_group_name_H-M   'P 1'
#
loop_
_entity.id
_entity.type
_entity.pdbx_description
1 polymer ?
#
loop_
_entity_poly.entity_id
_entity_poly.type
_entity_poly.pdbx_seq_one_letter_code
_entity_poly.pdbx_strand_id
1 'polypeptide(L)' 'PIHNAEEAFNPNAVKVVLDAEGYALYFSRATIPWDRDRFAKGLETVGDNFLRHLGIYGYRAGFIRRYVNWQPSPL' A
#
# COMPACT_ATOMS: atom_id res chain seq x y z
N PRO A 1 -4.98 8.60 -4.96
CA PRO A 1 -5.49 7.45 -5.75
C PRO A 1 -4.60 7.22 -6.96
N ILE A 2 -4.52 5.98 -7.47
CA ILE A 2 -3.78 5.65 -8.70
C ILE A 2 -4.79 5.38 -9.81
N HIS A 3 -4.57 5.95 -10.99
CA HIS A 3 -5.54 5.92 -12.11
C HIS A 3 -5.03 5.23 -13.38
N ASN A 4 -3.76 4.84 -13.43
CA ASN A 4 -3.17 4.22 -14.60
C ASN A 4 -2.32 3.00 -14.21
N ALA A 5 -2.15 2.11 -15.18
CA ALA A 5 -1.39 0.87 -15.01
C ALA A 5 0.09 1.15 -14.69
N GLU A 6 0.70 2.10 -15.38
CA GLU A 6 2.12 2.45 -15.19
C GLU A 6 2.42 2.72 -13.70
N GLU A 7 1.65 3.59 -13.04
CA GLU A 7 1.84 3.91 -11.63
C GLU A 7 1.46 2.73 -10.72
N ALA A 8 0.42 1.95 -11.04
CA ALA A 8 0.00 0.81 -10.21
C ALA A 8 1.08 -0.29 -10.15
N PHE A 9 1.71 -0.58 -11.29
CA PHE A 9 2.77 -1.58 -11.43
C PHE A 9 4.18 -1.04 -11.10
N ASN A 10 4.33 0.27 -10.90
CA ASN A 10 5.61 0.85 -10.50
C ASN A 10 5.95 0.49 -9.03
N PRO A 11 7.06 -0.21 -8.76
CA PRO A 11 7.45 -0.57 -7.39
C PRO A 11 7.92 0.63 -6.54
N ASN A 12 8.14 1.79 -7.15
CA ASN A 12 8.45 3.05 -6.46
C ASN A 12 7.18 3.76 -5.97
N ALA A 13 6.01 3.44 -6.54
CA ALA A 13 4.72 3.81 -5.98
C ALA A 13 4.29 2.72 -5.00
N VAL A 14 4.40 2.98 -3.69
CA VAL A 14 3.94 2.04 -2.66
C VAL A 14 2.41 2.05 -2.64
N LYS A 15 1.80 0.86 -2.75
CA LYS A 15 0.35 0.68 -2.64
C LYS A 15 -0.02 0.36 -1.20
N VAL A 16 -1.23 0.75 -0.81
CA VAL A 16 -1.82 0.44 0.50
C VAL A 16 -3.22 -0.13 0.33
N VAL A 17 -3.56 -1.16 1.10
CA VAL A 17 -4.95 -1.65 1.25
C VAL A 17 -5.44 -1.28 2.63
N LEU A 18 -6.67 -0.76 2.70
CA LEU A 18 -7.33 -0.36 3.94
C LEU A 18 -8.46 -1.32 4.30
N ASP A 19 -8.79 -1.42 5.58
CA ASP A 19 -10.06 -1.98 6.01
C ASP A 19 -11.22 -0.96 5.84
N ALA A 20 -12.42 -1.35 6.27
CA ALA A 20 -13.62 -0.51 6.16
C ALA A 20 -13.60 0.74 7.05
N GLU A 21 -12.78 0.76 8.11
CA GLU A 21 -12.63 1.90 9.02
C GLU A 21 -11.46 2.82 8.62
N GLY A 22 -10.71 2.45 7.56
CA GLY A 22 -9.60 3.22 7.02
C GLY A 22 -8.24 2.88 7.64
N TYR A 23 -8.14 1.82 8.45
CA TYR A 23 -6.84 1.35 8.94
C TYR A 23 -6.10 0.58 7.85
N ALA A 24 -4.79 0.81 7.75
CA ALA A 24 -3.96 0.10 6.78
C ALA A 24 -3.80 -1.37 7.19
N LEU A 25 -4.25 -2.26 6.31
CA LEU A 25 -4.00 -3.70 6.42
C LEU A 25 -2.57 -4.04 6.01
N TYR A 26 -2.10 -3.46 4.90
CA TYR A 26 -0.78 -3.73 4.38
C TYR A 26 -0.26 -2.65 3.43
N PHE A 27 1.04 -2.41 3.47
CA PHE A 27 1.79 -1.58 2.51
C PHE A 27 2.68 -2.49 1.66
N SER A 28 2.69 -2.30 0.34
CA SER A 28 3.55 -3.11 -0.54
C SER A 28 4.04 -2.35 -1.76
N ARG A 29 5.20 -2.77 -2.26
CA ARG A 29 5.69 -2.37 -3.59
C ARG A 29 5.01 -3.18 -4.70
N ALA A 30 4.49 -4.37 -4.38
CA ALA A 30 3.69 -5.16 -5.31
C ALA A 30 2.35 -4.48 -5.62
N THR A 31 1.76 -4.80 -6.77
CA THR A 31 0.44 -4.31 -7.18
C THR A 31 -0.65 -4.92 -6.30
N ILE A 32 -1.12 -4.16 -5.31
CA ILE A 32 -2.21 -4.55 -4.40
C ILE A 32 -3.34 -3.50 -4.43
N PRO A 33 -4.62 -3.92 -4.45
CA PRO A 33 -5.09 -5.30 -4.57
C PRO A 33 -4.85 -5.90 -5.96
N TRP A 34 -4.64 -7.22 -6.03
CA TRP A 34 -4.50 -7.92 -7.30
C TRP A 34 -5.88 -8.20 -7.91
N ASP A 35 -6.20 -7.55 -9.02
CA ASP A 35 -7.44 -7.80 -9.79
C ASP A 35 -7.25 -9.03 -10.67
N ARG A 36 -7.66 -10.20 -10.15
CA ARG A 36 -7.44 -11.51 -10.79
C ARG A 36 -7.95 -11.55 -12.22
N ASP A 37 -9.20 -11.14 -12.45
CA ASP A 37 -9.88 -11.32 -13.73
C ASP A 37 -9.41 -10.31 -14.77
N ARG A 38 -9.10 -9.07 -14.33
CA ARG A 38 -8.55 -8.04 -15.21
C ARG A 38 -7.12 -8.37 -15.62
N PHE A 39 -6.25 -8.67 -14.67
CA PHE A 39 -4.84 -8.92 -14.94
C PHE A 39 -4.59 -10.27 -15.62
N ALA A 40 -5.55 -11.19 -15.59
CA ALA A 40 -5.54 -12.38 -16.45
C ALA A 40 -5.69 -12.03 -17.95
N LYS A 41 -6.31 -10.90 -18.29
CA LYS A 41 -6.51 -10.44 -19.68
C LYS A 41 -5.39 -9.54 -20.19
N GLY A 42 -4.61 -8.95 -19.29
CA GLY A 42 -3.51 -8.04 -19.60
C GLY A 42 -3.30 -6.99 -18.50
N LEU A 43 -2.16 -6.32 -18.53
CA LEU A 43 -1.76 -5.36 -17.47
C LEU A 43 -2.00 -3.89 -17.86
N GLU A 44 -2.56 -3.63 -19.04
CA GLU A 44 -2.70 -2.28 -19.60
C GLU A 44 -3.73 -1.40 -18.88
N THR A 45 -4.66 -2.00 -18.15
CA THR A 45 -5.73 -1.28 -17.44
C THR A 45 -5.78 -1.67 -15.97
N VAL A 46 -6.22 -0.73 -15.14
CA VAL A 46 -6.43 -0.94 -13.70
C VAL A 46 -7.84 -0.53 -13.31
N GLY A 47 -8.33 -1.04 -12.18
CA GLY A 47 -9.57 -0.57 -11.57
C GLY A 47 -9.34 0.67 -10.69
N ASP A 48 -10.42 1.15 -10.08
CA ASP A 48 -10.42 2.43 -9.33
C ASP A 48 -10.00 2.30 -7.85
N ASN A 49 -9.60 1.11 -7.41
CA ASN A 49 -9.40 0.78 -5.99
C ASN A 49 -7.94 0.88 -5.53
N PHE A 50 -7.04 1.44 -6.33
CA PHE A 50 -5.63 1.57 -5.97
C PHE A 50 -5.35 2.85 -5.19
N LEU A 51 -4.71 2.69 -4.03
CA LEU A 51 -4.28 3.78 -3.18
C LEU A 51 -2.75 3.82 -3.15
N ARG A 52 -2.19 4.99 -3.46
CA ARG A 52 -0.77 5.28 -3.26
C ARG A 52 -0.55 5.78 -1.85
N HIS A 53 0.42 5.19 -1.16
CA HIS A 53 0.90 5.69 0.11
C HIS A 53 1.74 6.96 -0.05
N LEU A 54 1.50 7.96 0.80
CA LEU A 54 2.25 9.21 0.85
C LEU A 54 3.00 9.29 2.18
N GLY A 55 4.27 9.71 2.12
CA GLY A 55 5.19 9.74 3.27
C GLY A 55 4.92 10.84 4.30
N ILE A 56 3.65 11.07 4.66
CA ILE A 56 3.22 12.03 5.68
C ILE A 56 2.54 11.25 6.79
N TYR A 57 2.96 11.46 8.03
CA TYR A 57 2.49 10.69 9.17
C TYR A 57 2.27 11.58 10.39
N GLY A 58 1.20 11.29 11.14
CA GLY A 58 0.97 11.84 12.46
C GLY A 58 1.19 10.77 13.53
N TYR A 59 2.11 11.01 14.47
CA TYR A 59 2.41 10.07 15.55
C TYR A 59 2.27 10.73 16.92
N ARG A 60 1.86 9.93 17.93
CA ARG A 60 1.99 10.34 19.34
C ARG A 60 3.46 10.28 19.74
N ALA A 61 3.96 11.27 20.48
CA ALA A 61 5.36 11.31 20.92
C ALA A 61 5.79 10.04 21.68
N GLY A 62 4.92 9.49 22.53
CA GLY A 62 5.19 8.24 23.26
C GLY A 62 5.26 7.00 22.35
N PHE A 63 4.58 7.00 21.20
CA PHE A 63 4.69 5.90 20.23
C PHE A 63 6.08 5.87 19.59
N ILE A 64 6.61 7.03 19.15
CA ILE A 64 7.95 7.12 18.54
C ILE A 64 9.01 6.53 19.47
N ARG A 65 8.96 6.90 20.77
CA ARG A 65 9.87 6.37 21.79
C ARG A 65 9.78 4.85 21.97
N ARG A 66 8.60 4.25 21.81
CA ARG A 66 8.43 2.79 21.89
C ARG A 66 8.88 2.09 20.61
N TYR A 67 8.53 2.65 19.46
CA TYR A 67 8.78 2.05 18.15
C TYR A 67 10.27 1.78 17.89
N VAL A 68 11.14 2.72 18.27
CA VAL A 68 12.61 2.57 18.12
C VAL A 68 13.22 1.46 18.98
N ASN A 69 12.48 0.95 19.97
CA ASN A 69 12.93 -0.11 20.88
C ASN A 69 12.36 -1.49 20.52
N TRP A 70 11.55 -1.60 19.46
CA TRP A 70 11.05 -2.90 19.02
C TRP A 70 12.16 -3.78 18.47
N GLN A 71 12.12 -5.06 18.83
CA GLN A 71 13.00 -6.05 18.23
C GLN A 71 12.61 -6.26 16.77
N PRO A 72 13.57 -6.61 15.89
CA PRO A 72 13.27 -7.03 14.53
C PRO A 72 12.20 -8.13 14.50
N SER A 73 11.38 -8.11 13.45
CA SER A 73 10.49 -9.24 13.15
C SER A 73 11.31 -10.53 13.01
N PRO A 74 10.78 -11.68 13.48
CA PRO A 74 11.40 -12.99 13.23
C PRO A 74 11.26 -13.46 11.77
N LEU A 75 10.42 -12.78 10.99
CA LEU A 75 10.28 -12.91 9.53
C LEU A 75 11.07 -11.83 8.82
#